data_AF-A0A1J5T5V6-F1
#
_entry.id   AF-A0A1J5T5V6-F1
#
_cell.length_a   1.000
_cell.length_b   1.000
_cell.length_c   1.000
_cell.angle_alpha   90.00
_cell.angle_beta   90.00
_cell.angle_gamma   90.00
#
_symmetry.space_group_name_H-M   'P 1'
#
loop_
_entity.id
_entity.type
_entity.pdbx_description
1 polymer ?
#
loop_
_entity_poly.entity_id
_entity_poly.type
_entity_poly.pdbx_seq_one_letter_code
_entity_poly.pdbx_strand_id
1 'polypeptide(L)'
;MTGQDTGYGIQDSGEEGLRPVSRIPYPVSSKGFTLLELIVVVSIVALLAGSLLSRIPYYQEQAEKTVVEQMTGAMQSALIMRYGSLMAHGAGAEKGLSALAVDNPMDWLQQKPKNYAGEFFDPMPKTVSPGHWMFDLKSRELIYVLDRSDHFTPGKDGQKWIRFHVRLEYESPADGVAGSKKELASTLFEPTEPYRWFD
;
A
#
# COMPACT_ATOMS: atom_id res chain seq x y z
N MET A 1 93.45 43.93 25.02
CA MET A 1 93.94 42.54 24.85
C MET A 1 92.88 41.83 24.03
N THR A 2 92.83 41.91 22.70
CA THR A 2 93.90 41.94 21.65
C THR A 2 94.40 40.53 21.33
N GLY A 3 94.38 40.16 20.04
CA GLY A 3 94.56 38.78 19.52
C GLY A 3 93.25 38.22 18.93
N GLN A 4 93.12 37.70 17.69
CA GLN A 4 94.10 37.35 16.63
C GLN A 4 95.15 36.30 17.07
N ASP A 5 95.63 35.34 16.26
CA ASP A 5 95.41 34.88 14.87
C ASP A 5 96.07 33.47 14.70
N THR A 6 95.95 32.59 13.68
CA THR A 6 95.26 32.49 12.37
C THR A 6 94.97 30.99 12.05
N GLY A 7 94.01 30.65 11.17
CA GLY A 7 93.87 29.30 10.56
C GLY A 7 92.53 29.11 9.83
N TYR A 8 92.31 29.48 8.57
CA TYR A 8 93.07 29.25 7.31
C TYR A 8 93.15 27.77 6.90
N GLY A 9 92.44 27.39 5.82
CA GLY A 9 92.33 26.00 5.36
C GLY A 9 91.37 25.77 4.18
N ILE A 10 91.66 26.41 3.03
CA ILE A 10 91.30 26.00 1.64
C ILE A 10 90.09 25.05 1.50
N GLN A 11 88.87 25.54 1.26
CA GLN A 11 88.32 25.82 -0.09
C GLN A 11 88.32 24.59 -1.03
N ASP A 12 87.18 23.92 -1.11
CA ASP A 12 86.79 23.03 -2.21
C ASP A 12 85.64 23.65 -3.02
N SER A 13 85.47 23.25 -4.28
CA SER A 13 84.62 23.93 -5.27
C SER A 13 83.53 23.00 -5.80
N GLY A 14 82.30 23.15 -5.29
CA GLY A 14 81.14 22.34 -5.69
C GLY A 14 79.85 23.14 -5.81
N GLU A 15 79.43 23.44 -7.05
CA GLU A 15 78.13 24.05 -7.34
C GLU A 15 76.98 23.03 -7.23
N GLU A 16 76.38 22.83 -6.05
CA GLU A 16 75.02 22.27 -5.95
C GLU A 16 74.12 23.15 -5.08
N GLY A 17 73.75 24.31 -5.64
CA GLY A 17 72.62 25.09 -5.15
C GLY A 17 71.33 24.28 -5.28
N LEU A 18 70.87 23.69 -4.17
CA LEU A 18 69.73 22.79 -4.12
C LEU A 18 68.47 23.48 -4.69
N ARG A 19 68.12 23.13 -5.92
CA ARG A 19 67.06 23.82 -6.66
C ARG A 19 65.72 23.66 -5.94
N PRO A 20 64.87 24.70 -5.87
CA PRO A 20 63.50 24.51 -5.41
C PRO A 20 62.83 23.47 -6.28
N VAL A 21 62.22 22.45 -5.67
CA VAL A 21 61.53 21.37 -6.40
C VAL A 21 60.37 21.99 -7.16
N SER A 22 60.54 22.09 -8.48
CA SER A 22 59.52 22.56 -9.42
C SER A 22 58.34 21.60 -9.43
N ARG A 23 57.41 21.78 -8.48
CA ARG A 23 56.08 21.18 -8.54
C ARG A 23 55.40 21.69 -9.80
N ILE A 24 55.39 20.87 -10.84
CA ILE A 24 54.61 21.15 -12.06
C ILE A 24 53.16 21.31 -11.60
N PRO A 25 52.53 22.48 -11.76
CA PRO A 25 51.13 22.64 -11.41
C PRO A 25 50.31 21.94 -12.48
N TYR A 26 49.95 20.68 -12.24
CA TYR A 26 48.97 19.99 -13.08
C TYR A 26 47.71 20.86 -13.14
N PRO A 27 47.29 21.33 -14.33
CA PRO A 27 46.07 22.12 -14.44
C PRO A 27 44.90 21.19 -14.14
N VAL A 28 44.41 21.23 -12.90
CA VAL A 28 43.17 20.57 -12.51
C VAL A 28 42.05 21.28 -13.26
N SER A 29 41.73 20.75 -14.43
CA SER A 29 40.66 21.25 -15.28
C SER A 29 39.34 20.94 -14.58
N SER A 30 38.90 21.89 -13.75
CA SER A 30 37.52 21.98 -13.27
C SER A 30 36.61 22.18 -14.48
N LYS A 31 36.22 21.08 -15.12
CA LYS A 31 35.26 21.05 -16.21
C LYS A 31 33.91 21.50 -15.66
N GLY A 32 33.66 22.80 -15.73
CA GLY A 32 32.34 23.37 -15.45
C GLY A 32 31.31 22.71 -16.36
N PHE A 33 30.21 22.26 -15.75
CA PHE A 33 29.13 21.54 -16.41
C PHE A 33 28.64 22.33 -17.63
N THR A 34 28.66 21.74 -18.81
CA THR A 34 28.34 22.50 -20.03
C THR A 34 26.83 22.68 -20.20
N LEU A 35 26.40 23.79 -20.79
CA LEU A 35 24.96 24.05 -20.99
C LEU A 35 24.31 22.99 -21.90
N LEU A 36 25.07 22.42 -22.84
CA LEU A 36 24.62 21.29 -23.67
C LEU A 36 24.44 20.01 -22.83
N GLU A 37 25.39 19.70 -21.96
CA GLU A 37 25.35 18.55 -21.05
C GLU A 37 24.18 18.65 -20.07
N LEU A 38 23.89 19.84 -19.55
CA LEU A 38 22.67 20.12 -18.77
C LEU A 38 21.40 19.82 -19.58
N ILE A 39 21.30 20.32 -20.82
CA ILE A 39 20.13 20.07 -21.68
C ILE A 39 19.95 18.57 -21.97
N VAL A 40 21.04 17.85 -22.24
CA VAL A 40 21.00 16.39 -22.49
C VAL A 40 20.57 15.63 -21.23
N VAL A 41 21.15 15.93 -20.06
CA VAL A 41 20.76 15.29 -18.79
C VAL A 41 19.30 15.59 -18.43
N VAL A 42 18.86 16.84 -18.54
CA VAL A 42 17.46 17.23 -18.30
C VAL A 42 16.51 16.54 -19.29
N SER A 43 16.89 16.39 -20.56
CA SER A 43 16.09 15.69 -21.57
C SER A 43 15.94 14.20 -21.24
N ILE A 44 17.03 13.53 -20.83
CA ILE A 44 17.00 12.13 -20.40
C ILE A 44 16.14 11.96 -19.15
N VAL A 45 16.30 12.83 -18.14
CA VAL A 45 15.49 12.81 -16.91
C VAL A 45 14.02 13.06 -17.22
N ALA A 46 13.68 13.97 -18.13
CA ALA A 46 12.29 14.24 -18.53
C ALA A 46 11.63 13.04 -19.24
N LEU A 47 12.36 12.36 -20.13
CA LEU A 47 11.87 11.14 -20.81
C LEU A 47 11.64 10.00 -19.81
N LEU A 48 12.57 9.79 -18.87
CA LEU A 48 12.43 8.78 -17.81
C LEU A 48 11.26 9.12 -16.85
N ALA A 49 11.13 10.39 -16.46
CA ALA A 49 10.07 10.86 -15.58
C ALA A 49 8.68 10.72 -16.23
N GLY A 50 8.52 11.10 -17.50
CA GLY A 50 7.26 10.94 -18.23
C GLY A 50 6.86 9.47 -18.41
N SER A 51 7.84 8.60 -18.70
CA SER A 51 7.65 7.15 -18.77
C SER A 51 7.19 6.56 -17.43
N LEU A 52 7.83 6.96 -16.32
CA LEU A 52 7.47 6.51 -14.97
C LEU A 52 6.09 7.04 -14.54
N LEU A 53 5.80 8.32 -14.77
CA LEU A 53 4.53 8.96 -14.41
C LEU A 53 3.34 8.27 -15.10
N SER A 54 3.54 7.80 -16.33
CA SER A 54 2.56 7.01 -17.09
C SER A 54 2.28 5.61 -16.50
N ARG A 55 3.18 5.08 -15.66
CA ARG A 55 3.02 3.77 -14.98
C ARG A 55 2.49 3.89 -13.55
N ILE A 56 2.74 5.01 -12.87
CA ILE A 56 2.30 5.24 -11.49
C ILE A 56 0.80 4.97 -11.23
N PRO A 57 -0.18 5.44 -12.03
CA PRO A 57 -1.60 5.22 -11.71
C PRO A 57 -1.97 3.73 -11.69
N TYR A 58 -1.47 2.95 -12.65
CA TYR A 58 -1.69 1.49 -12.73
C TYR A 58 -1.13 0.72 -11.53
N TYR A 59 0.00 1.15 -10.97
CA TYR A 59 0.52 0.56 -9.72
C TYR A 59 -0.29 0.95 -8.48
N GLN A 60 -0.86 2.15 -8.45
CA GLN A 60 -1.68 2.59 -7.31
C GLN A 60 -3.07 1.93 -7.30
N GLU A 61 -3.70 1.71 -8.47
CA GLU A 61 -4.98 0.97 -8.57
C GLU A 61 -4.81 -0.52 -8.20
N GLN A 62 -3.69 -1.15 -8.57
CA GLN A 62 -3.34 -2.50 -8.06
C GLN A 62 -3.08 -2.55 -6.55
N ALA A 63 -2.48 -1.49 -5.98
CA ALA A 63 -2.26 -1.41 -4.54
C ALA A 63 -3.60 -1.24 -3.78
N GLU A 64 -4.50 -0.41 -4.29
CA GLU A 64 -5.87 -0.25 -3.77
C GLU A 64 -6.64 -1.59 -3.82
N LYS A 65 -6.60 -2.28 -4.96
CA LYS A 65 -7.12 -3.65 -5.08
C LYS A 65 -6.55 -4.60 -4.02
N THR A 66 -5.23 -4.64 -3.89
CA THR A 66 -4.54 -5.53 -2.94
C THR A 66 -4.98 -5.26 -1.49
N VAL A 67 -5.16 -3.98 -1.11
CA VAL A 67 -5.65 -3.60 0.22
C VAL A 67 -7.11 -4.05 0.42
N VAL A 68 -7.97 -3.91 -0.58
CA VAL A 68 -9.37 -4.35 -0.52
C VAL A 68 -9.51 -5.87 -0.42
N GLU A 69 -8.71 -6.62 -1.17
CA GLU A 69 -8.68 -8.10 -1.12
C GLU A 69 -8.14 -8.61 0.24
N GLN A 70 -7.06 -8.02 0.77
CA GLN A 70 -6.53 -8.37 2.10
C GLN A 70 -7.54 -8.08 3.21
N MET A 71 -8.21 -6.93 3.15
CA MET A 71 -9.24 -6.54 4.11
C MET A 71 -10.44 -7.49 4.06
N THR A 72 -10.87 -7.89 2.86
CA THR A 72 -11.92 -8.89 2.63
C THR A 72 -11.56 -10.25 3.26
N GLY A 73 -10.35 -10.75 3.02
CA GLY A 73 -9.86 -12.00 3.63
C GLY A 73 -9.76 -11.94 5.15
N ALA A 74 -9.42 -10.79 5.72
CA ALA A 74 -9.42 -10.57 7.17
C ALA A 74 -10.84 -10.62 7.77
N MET A 75 -11.83 -10.00 7.12
CA MET A 75 -13.23 -10.05 7.55
C MET A 75 -13.81 -11.47 7.43
N GLN A 76 -13.52 -12.19 6.35
CA GLN A 76 -13.90 -13.60 6.19
C GLN A 76 -13.28 -14.50 7.28
N SER A 77 -12.01 -14.27 7.62
CA SER A 77 -11.33 -15.00 8.69
C SER A 77 -11.96 -14.77 10.07
N ALA A 78 -12.30 -13.51 10.38
CA ALA A 78 -12.97 -13.14 11.63
C ALA A 78 -14.40 -13.71 11.72
N LEU A 79 -15.12 -13.73 10.59
CA LEU A 79 -16.44 -14.32 10.41
C LEU A 79 -16.44 -15.83 10.69
N ILE A 80 -15.52 -16.59 10.10
CA ILE A 80 -15.35 -18.03 10.35
C ILE A 80 -15.02 -18.30 11.83
N MET A 81 -14.14 -17.49 12.44
CA MET A 81 -13.78 -17.62 13.85
C MET A 81 -14.97 -17.38 14.79
N ARG A 82 -15.78 -16.33 14.54
CA ARG A 82 -17.01 -16.06 15.30
C ARG A 82 -18.07 -17.16 15.12
N TYR A 83 -18.24 -17.65 13.88
CA TYR A 83 -19.13 -18.76 13.57
C TYR A 83 -18.76 -20.02 14.38
N GLY A 84 -17.48 -20.42 14.38
CA GLY A 84 -16.99 -21.57 15.13
C GLY A 84 -17.21 -21.45 16.64
N SER A 85 -16.95 -20.26 17.21
CA SER A 85 -17.20 -19.97 18.63
C SER A 85 -18.68 -20.13 19.00
N LEU A 86 -19.60 -19.53 18.23
CA LEU A 86 -21.05 -19.65 18.48
C LEU A 86 -21.54 -21.10 18.33
N MET A 87 -21.03 -21.83 17.34
CA MET A 87 -21.37 -23.24 17.15
C MET A 87 -20.92 -24.11 18.32
N ALA A 88 -19.78 -23.80 18.95
CA ALA A 88 -19.28 -24.50 20.13
C ALA A 88 -20.09 -24.20 21.42
N HIS A 89 -20.58 -22.97 21.59
CA HIS A 89 -21.37 -22.60 22.78
C HIS A 89 -22.79 -23.20 22.82
N GLY A 90 -23.35 -23.62 21.68
CA GLY A 90 -24.56 -24.42 21.58
C GLY A 90 -25.85 -23.66 21.92
N ALA A 91 -26.08 -23.35 23.20
CA ALA A 91 -27.26 -22.63 23.66
C ALA A 91 -27.20 -21.15 23.26
N GLY A 92 -27.98 -20.77 22.25
CA GLY A 92 -28.01 -19.41 21.69
C GLY A 92 -27.28 -19.23 20.36
N ALA A 93 -26.65 -20.29 19.82
CA ALA A 93 -25.95 -20.26 18.54
C ALA A 93 -26.82 -19.65 17.42
N GLU A 94 -28.07 -20.08 17.26
CA GLU A 94 -29.00 -19.62 16.22
C GLU A 94 -29.28 -18.11 16.26
N LYS A 95 -29.40 -17.52 17.46
CA LYS A 95 -29.57 -16.07 17.63
C LYS A 95 -28.29 -15.31 17.30
N GLY A 96 -27.12 -15.83 17.72
CA GLY A 96 -25.83 -15.25 17.37
C GLY A 96 -25.58 -15.29 15.85
N LEU A 97 -25.83 -16.43 15.22
CA LEU A 97 -25.73 -16.62 13.77
C LEU A 97 -26.62 -15.64 13.00
N SER A 98 -27.86 -15.44 13.46
CA SER A 98 -28.78 -14.47 12.88
C SER A 98 -28.31 -13.01 13.05
N ALA A 99 -27.52 -12.71 14.09
CA ALA A 99 -26.89 -11.40 14.26
C ALA A 99 -25.74 -11.17 13.27
N LEU A 100 -24.92 -12.18 12.95
CA LEU A 100 -23.82 -12.03 11.97
C LEU A 100 -24.27 -11.65 10.55
N ALA A 101 -25.53 -11.90 10.17
CA ALA A 101 -26.09 -11.43 8.90
C ALA A 101 -26.52 -9.94 8.91
N VAL A 102 -26.45 -9.28 10.08
CA VAL A 102 -27.00 -7.93 10.33
C VAL A 102 -25.98 -7.00 11.01
N ASP A 103 -25.07 -7.56 11.80
CA ASP A 103 -23.93 -6.89 12.43
C ASP A 103 -22.99 -6.28 11.38
N ASN A 104 -22.35 -5.16 11.74
CA ASN A 104 -21.32 -4.52 10.94
C ASN A 104 -20.04 -5.40 10.91
N PRO A 105 -19.56 -5.85 9.73
CA PRO A 105 -18.36 -6.68 9.61
C PRO A 105 -17.09 -6.07 10.21
N MET A 106 -17.03 -4.73 10.32
CA MET A 106 -15.93 -4.01 10.95
C MET A 106 -15.83 -4.25 12.47
N ASP A 107 -16.91 -4.65 13.15
CA ASP A 107 -16.89 -5.00 14.58
C ASP A 107 -16.37 -6.42 14.87
N TRP A 108 -16.06 -7.19 13.83
CA TRP A 108 -15.46 -8.53 13.99
C TRP A 108 -13.93 -8.49 14.01
N LEU A 109 -13.35 -7.39 13.50
CA LEU A 109 -11.91 -7.17 13.45
C LEU A 109 -11.39 -6.67 14.80
N GLN A 110 -10.18 -7.08 15.19
CA GLN A 110 -9.54 -6.64 16.44
C GLN A 110 -9.25 -5.13 16.45
N GLN A 111 -9.11 -4.52 15.27
CA GLN A 111 -8.92 -3.08 15.09
C GLN A 111 -9.64 -2.63 13.82
N LYS A 112 -10.55 -1.65 13.92
CA LYS A 112 -11.15 -0.99 12.74
C LYS A 112 -10.05 -0.22 11.99
N PRO A 113 -10.00 -0.27 10.64
CA PRO A 113 -8.94 0.35 9.87
C PRO A 113 -9.09 1.88 9.86
N LYS A 114 -7.98 2.60 9.67
CA LYS A 114 -7.97 4.08 9.75
C LYS A 114 -8.82 4.77 8.68
N ASN A 115 -9.11 4.10 7.57
CA ASN A 115 -9.97 4.57 6.49
C ASN A 115 -11.43 4.08 6.63
N TYR A 116 -11.86 3.63 7.81
CA TYR A 116 -13.28 3.39 8.08
C TYR A 116 -13.97 4.69 8.49
N ALA A 117 -14.90 5.16 7.65
CA ALA A 117 -15.63 6.41 7.84
C ALA A 117 -16.85 6.30 8.77
N GLY A 118 -17.31 5.08 9.08
CA GLY A 118 -18.43 4.83 10.00
C GLY A 118 -19.65 4.17 9.37
N GLU A 119 -20.77 4.31 10.07
CA GLU A 119 -22.09 3.74 9.73
C GLU A 119 -23.01 4.86 9.26
N PHE A 120 -23.68 4.65 8.14
CA PHE A 120 -24.55 5.62 7.48
C PHE A 120 -25.90 4.97 7.16
N PHE A 121 -26.91 5.76 6.82
CA PHE A 121 -28.23 5.25 6.41
C PHE A 121 -28.57 5.80 5.03
N ASP A 122 -28.82 4.91 4.07
CA ASP A 122 -29.11 5.23 2.66
C ASP A 122 -28.03 6.14 1.99
N PRO A 123 -26.75 5.74 2.02
CA PRO A 123 -25.63 6.58 1.61
C PRO A 123 -25.52 6.74 0.09
N MET A 124 -25.05 7.91 -0.34
CA MET A 124 -24.73 8.20 -1.74
C MET A 124 -23.21 8.05 -1.97
N PRO A 125 -22.72 7.81 -3.20
CA PRO A 125 -21.28 7.66 -3.48
C PRO A 125 -20.40 8.86 -3.11
N LYS A 126 -20.99 10.02 -2.84
CA LYS A 126 -20.30 11.26 -2.44
C LYS A 126 -20.43 11.57 -0.93
N THR A 127 -21.06 10.68 -0.15
CA THR A 127 -21.23 10.85 1.31
C THR A 127 -19.91 10.64 2.07
N VAL A 128 -19.01 9.83 1.51
CA VAL A 128 -17.72 9.45 2.12
C VAL A 128 -16.60 9.71 1.11
N SER A 129 -15.43 10.12 1.63
CA SER A 129 -14.23 10.36 0.81
C SER A 129 -13.77 9.09 0.08
N PRO A 130 -13.24 9.19 -1.15
CA PRO A 130 -12.63 8.05 -1.83
C PRO A 130 -11.51 7.37 -1.03
N GLY A 131 -11.26 6.10 -1.32
CA GLY A 131 -10.30 5.24 -0.61
C GLY A 131 -10.77 4.73 0.76
N HIS A 132 -12.04 4.99 1.15
CA HIS A 132 -12.58 4.68 2.48
C HIS A 132 -13.67 3.60 2.48
N TRP A 133 -13.73 2.90 3.61
CA TRP A 133 -14.78 1.93 3.94
C TRP A 133 -15.90 2.59 4.74
N MET A 134 -17.13 2.10 4.57
CA MET A 134 -18.30 2.53 5.33
C MET A 134 -19.37 1.43 5.32
N PHE A 135 -20.39 1.53 6.19
CA PHE A 135 -21.47 0.53 6.29
C PHE A 135 -22.84 1.19 6.10
N ASP A 136 -23.73 0.60 5.29
CA ASP A 136 -25.12 1.06 5.18
C ASP A 136 -26.04 0.29 6.15
N LEU A 137 -26.63 1.01 7.08
CA LEU A 137 -27.60 0.51 8.06
C LEU A 137 -28.93 0.08 7.41
N LYS A 138 -29.24 0.57 6.21
CA LYS A 138 -30.47 0.26 5.44
C LYS A 138 -30.34 -1.06 4.68
N SER A 139 -29.31 -1.27 3.87
CA SER A 139 -29.09 -2.53 3.14
C SER A 139 -28.30 -3.60 3.91
N ARG A 140 -27.59 -3.21 4.98
CA ARG A 140 -26.61 -4.04 5.72
C ARG A 140 -25.41 -4.48 4.88
N GLU A 141 -25.06 -3.67 3.89
CA GLU A 141 -23.85 -3.84 3.08
C GLU A 141 -22.68 -3.03 3.64
N LEU A 142 -21.49 -3.62 3.57
CA LEU A 142 -20.24 -2.87 3.69
C LEU A 142 -19.83 -2.35 2.31
N ILE A 143 -19.49 -1.07 2.23
CA ILE A 143 -19.22 -0.37 0.97
C ILE A 143 -17.82 0.22 1.02
N TYR A 144 -17.03 -0.02 -0.04
CA TYR A 144 -15.76 0.65 -0.28
C TYR A 144 -15.90 1.67 -1.41
N VAL A 145 -15.57 2.94 -1.17
CA VAL A 145 -15.58 3.99 -2.19
C VAL A 145 -14.20 4.08 -2.82
N LEU A 146 -14.07 3.91 -4.14
CA LEU A 146 -12.77 3.82 -4.81
C LEU A 146 -12.12 5.20 -5.01
N ASP A 147 -10.85 5.35 -4.65
CA ASP A 147 -9.99 6.47 -5.06
C ASP A 147 -9.64 6.34 -6.54
N ARG A 148 -9.23 5.13 -6.97
CA ARG A 148 -8.74 4.87 -8.33
C ARG A 148 -9.68 3.92 -9.04
N SER A 149 -10.14 4.39 -10.19
CA SER A 149 -11.26 3.82 -10.93
C SER A 149 -11.12 4.15 -12.42
N ASP A 150 -9.88 4.08 -12.89
CA ASP A 150 -9.50 4.35 -14.28
C ASP A 150 -9.62 3.08 -15.13
N HIS A 151 -9.46 1.91 -14.51
CA HIS A 151 -9.71 0.59 -15.12
C HIS A 151 -10.90 -0.15 -14.49
N PHE A 152 -11.34 0.26 -13.28
CA PHE A 152 -12.53 -0.29 -12.63
C PHE A 152 -13.82 -0.15 -13.46
N THR A 153 -14.39 -1.29 -13.84
CA THR A 153 -15.73 -1.38 -14.43
C THR A 153 -16.77 -1.48 -13.30
N PRO A 154 -17.66 -0.48 -13.13
CA PRO A 154 -18.64 -0.46 -12.05
C PRO A 154 -19.74 -1.50 -12.21
N GLY A 155 -20.50 -1.71 -11.14
CA GLY A 155 -21.68 -2.58 -11.13
C GLY A 155 -22.84 -2.05 -11.97
N LYS A 156 -24.00 -2.70 -11.85
CA LYS A 156 -25.26 -2.33 -12.54
C LYS A 156 -25.77 -0.96 -12.12
N ASP A 157 -25.38 -0.49 -10.94
CA ASP A 157 -25.68 0.86 -10.46
C ASP A 157 -24.81 1.97 -11.08
N GLY A 158 -23.77 1.60 -11.85
CA GLY A 158 -22.86 2.51 -12.53
C GLY A 158 -21.92 3.30 -11.61
N GLN A 159 -21.83 2.95 -10.32
CA GLN A 159 -21.17 3.76 -9.30
C GLN A 159 -19.80 3.21 -8.90
N LYS A 160 -18.88 4.13 -8.58
CA LYS A 160 -17.44 3.84 -8.33
C LYS A 160 -17.20 3.39 -6.88
N TRP A 161 -17.88 2.31 -6.50
CA TRP A 161 -17.77 1.65 -5.21
C TRP A 161 -17.87 0.12 -5.37
N ILE A 162 -17.43 -0.63 -4.36
CA ILE A 162 -17.71 -2.06 -4.26
C ILE A 162 -18.59 -2.26 -3.02
N ARG A 163 -19.76 -2.87 -3.23
CA ARG A 163 -20.69 -3.29 -2.18
C ARG A 163 -20.42 -4.75 -1.84
N PHE A 164 -20.40 -5.09 -0.55
CA PHE A 164 -20.26 -6.44 -0.04
C PHE A 164 -21.37 -6.73 0.98
N HIS A 165 -21.89 -7.96 0.97
CA HIS A 165 -22.83 -8.44 1.98
C HIS A 165 -22.31 -9.70 2.67
N VAL A 166 -22.97 -10.10 3.76
CA VAL A 166 -22.67 -11.32 4.50
C VAL A 166 -23.63 -12.42 4.06
N ARG A 167 -23.19 -13.35 3.20
CA ARG A 167 -24.00 -14.53 2.85
C ARG A 167 -23.72 -15.66 3.86
N LEU A 168 -24.76 -16.07 4.60
CA LEU A 168 -24.75 -17.26 5.46
C LEU A 168 -25.50 -18.38 4.74
N GLU A 169 -24.79 -19.26 4.03
CA GLU A 169 -25.39 -20.36 3.27
C GLU A 169 -25.33 -21.68 4.04
N TYR A 170 -26.50 -22.21 4.39
CA TYR A 170 -26.65 -23.43 5.18
C TYR A 170 -26.76 -24.66 4.29
N GLU A 171 -25.85 -25.63 4.45
CA GLU A 171 -26.01 -26.96 3.88
C GLU A 171 -27.24 -27.58 4.55
N SER A 172 -28.21 -28.02 3.77
CA SER A 172 -29.28 -28.87 4.28
C SER A 172 -28.82 -30.32 4.15
N PRO A 173 -28.63 -31.07 5.25
CA PRO A 173 -28.07 -32.41 5.18
C PRO A 173 -28.97 -33.30 4.32
N ALA A 174 -28.36 -34.00 3.37
CA ALA A 174 -29.06 -34.96 2.51
C ALA A 174 -29.67 -36.08 3.37
N ASP A 175 -30.96 -36.35 3.13
CA ASP A 175 -31.78 -37.42 3.69
C ASP A 175 -31.77 -37.62 5.23
N GLY A 176 -32.72 -36.95 5.87
CA GLY A 176 -33.65 -37.63 6.80
C GLY A 176 -33.19 -37.94 8.23
N VAL A 177 -31.93 -37.68 8.60
CA VAL A 177 -31.46 -37.93 9.98
C VAL A 177 -31.97 -36.85 10.95
N ALA A 178 -33.04 -37.17 11.68
CA ALA A 178 -33.64 -36.31 12.71
C ALA A 178 -32.70 -36.12 13.92
N GLY A 179 -31.83 -35.11 13.84
CA GLY A 179 -30.84 -34.76 14.85
C GLY A 179 -29.61 -34.02 14.30
N SER A 180 -29.39 -34.07 12.98
CA SER A 180 -28.27 -33.38 12.34
C SER A 180 -28.41 -31.86 12.44
N LYS A 181 -27.51 -31.24 13.20
CA LYS A 181 -27.36 -29.78 13.29
C LYS A 181 -27.01 -29.24 11.90
N LYS A 182 -27.70 -28.20 11.42
CA LYS A 182 -27.42 -27.60 10.11
C LYS A 182 -25.96 -27.12 10.08
N GLU A 183 -25.17 -27.65 9.16
CA GLU A 183 -23.81 -27.20 8.93
C GLU A 183 -23.84 -26.07 7.89
N LEU A 184 -23.09 -25.00 8.13
CA LEU A 184 -23.03 -23.89 7.19
C LEU A 184 -22.08 -24.25 6.04
N ALA A 185 -22.64 -24.49 4.84
CA ALA A 185 -21.89 -24.80 3.63
C ALA A 185 -20.86 -23.71 3.31
N SER A 186 -21.25 -22.44 3.52
CA SER A 186 -20.39 -21.32 3.20
C SER A 186 -20.71 -20.07 4.02
N THR A 187 -19.65 -19.43 4.51
CA THR A 187 -19.67 -18.07 5.07
C THR A 187 -18.94 -17.16 4.07
N LEU A 188 -19.70 -16.58 3.16
CA LEU A 188 -19.16 -15.83 2.02
C LEU A 188 -19.38 -14.33 2.22
N PHE A 189 -18.26 -13.62 2.36
CA PHE A 189 -18.20 -12.18 2.21
C PHE A 189 -18.04 -11.87 0.73
N GLU A 190 -19.15 -11.96 0.00
CA GLU A 190 -19.20 -11.74 -1.44
C GLU A 190 -19.50 -10.28 -1.78
N PRO A 191 -18.99 -9.78 -2.92
CA PRO A 191 -19.52 -8.54 -3.47
C PRO A 191 -20.97 -8.76 -3.93
N THR A 192 -21.86 -7.81 -3.62
CA THR A 192 -23.27 -7.87 -4.00
C THR A 192 -23.46 -7.95 -5.52
N GLU A 193 -22.54 -7.34 -6.27
CA GLU A 193 -22.52 -7.34 -7.72
C GLU A 193 -21.17 -7.79 -8.28
N PRO A 194 -21.13 -8.57 -9.37
CA PRO A 194 -19.88 -8.98 -10.01
C PRO A 194 -19.20 -7.78 -10.68
N TYR A 195 -18.11 -7.30 -10.09
CA TYR A 195 -17.29 -6.20 -10.62
C TYR A 195 -16.03 -6.73 -11.33
N ARG A 196 -15.41 -5.89 -12.17
CA ARG A 196 -14.07 -6.14 -12.74
C ARG A 196 -13.16 -4.94 -12.50
N TRP A 197 -11.97 -5.19 -11.99
CA TRP A 197 -10.95 -4.15 -11.78
C TRP A 197 -9.92 -4.09 -12.92
N PHE A 198 -9.66 -5.24 -13.54
CA PHE A 198 -8.80 -5.46 -14.70
C PHE A 198 -9.41 -6.61 -15.52
N ASP A 199 -9.19 -6.64 -16.83
CA ASP A 199 -9.45 -7.80 -17.72
C ASP A 199 -8.23 -8.73 -17.78
#